data_AF-A0A849EVL2-F1
#
_entry.id   AF-A0A849EVL2-F1
#
_cell.length_a   1.000
_cell.length_b   1.000
_cell.length_c   1.000
_cell.angle_alpha   90.00
_cell.angle_beta   90.00
_cell.angle_gamma   90.00
#
_symmetry.space_group_name_H-M   'P 1'
#
loop_
_entity.id
_entity.type
_entity.pdbx_description
1 polymer ?
#
loop_
_entity_poly.entity_id
_entity_poly.type
_entity_poly.pdbx_seq_one_letter_code
_entity_poly.pdbx_strand_id
1 'polypeptide(L)'
;LGRPLITISCHDDLTAADLLGRYLLNGECTQWHDGPLTRAVREGAVFYLDEIVEARKDTTVVIHSLTDHRRELFIERLGERLKAPDEFILVVSYNPGYQNIMKDLKPSTRQRMVCIELGFPPPDIEKRIIVNESGIDAALADDLVRLGQAIRQLDVPGLPEVASTRCLVAAADLIQKGLDPKEAIRAAILAPLCDDAPTIRRLMNMADTYFAT
;
A
#
# COMPACT_ATOMS: atom_id res chain seq x y z
N LEU A 1 -6.59 14.64 -11.89
CA LEU A 1 -7.98 14.21 -12.22
C LEU A 1 -9.05 15.08 -11.58
N GLY A 2 -8.80 15.75 -10.44
CA GLY A 2 -9.81 16.62 -9.81
C GLY A 2 -11.04 15.86 -9.29
N ARG A 3 -10.91 14.54 -9.10
CA ARG A 3 -11.98 13.65 -8.64
C ARG A 3 -11.77 13.31 -7.16
N PRO A 4 -12.84 13.12 -6.39
CA PRO A 4 -12.72 12.60 -5.03
C PRO A 4 -12.00 11.25 -5.03
N LEU A 5 -11.15 11.03 -4.03
CA LEU A 5 -10.50 9.76 -3.78
C LEU A 5 -11.08 9.17 -2.49
N ILE A 6 -11.73 8.01 -2.61
CA ILE A 6 -12.25 7.27 -1.48
C ILE A 6 -11.37 6.03 -1.32
N THR A 7 -10.53 6.05 -0.27
CA THR A 7 -9.59 4.98 0.05
C THR A 7 -10.14 4.08 1.15
N ILE A 8 -9.98 2.78 0.99
CA ILE A 8 -10.27 1.76 1.99
C ILE A 8 -9.06 0.86 2.14
N SER A 9 -8.50 0.80 3.35
CA SER A 9 -7.50 -0.19 3.73
C SER A 9 -8.20 -1.52 3.99
N CYS A 10 -7.87 -2.53 3.21
CA CYS A 10 -8.45 -3.85 3.34
C CYS A 10 -7.85 -4.62 4.53
N HIS A 11 -8.69 -5.42 5.18
CA HIS A 11 -8.30 -6.28 6.30
C HIS A 11 -9.29 -7.46 6.39
N ASP A 12 -8.94 -8.49 7.15
CA ASP A 12 -9.69 -9.76 7.21
C ASP A 12 -11.10 -9.62 7.79
N ASP A 13 -11.42 -8.51 8.46
CA ASP A 13 -12.76 -8.23 9.01
C ASP A 13 -13.61 -7.34 8.11
N LEU A 14 -13.08 -6.85 6.98
CA LEU A 14 -13.82 -6.03 6.03
C LEU A 14 -14.92 -6.86 5.36
N THR A 15 -16.18 -6.45 5.51
CA THR A 15 -17.33 -7.15 4.92
C THR A 15 -17.89 -6.42 3.69
N ALA A 16 -18.65 -7.14 2.87
CA ALA A 16 -19.41 -6.52 1.77
C ALA A 16 -20.39 -5.44 2.26
N ALA A 17 -20.96 -5.60 3.45
CA ALA A 17 -21.85 -4.60 4.04
C ALA A 17 -21.11 -3.31 4.40
N ASP A 18 -19.85 -3.39 4.85
CA ASP A 18 -19.05 -2.20 5.13
C ASP A 18 -18.76 -1.40 3.85
N LEU A 19 -18.62 -2.08 2.70
CA LEU A 19 -18.41 -1.44 1.39
C LEU A 19 -19.70 -0.85 0.80
N LEU A 20 -20.80 -1.60 0.84
CA LEU A 20 -22.07 -1.22 0.23
C LEU A 20 -22.86 -0.22 1.08
N GLY A 21 -22.84 -0.40 2.40
CA GLY A 21 -23.65 0.38 3.33
C GLY A 21 -24.52 -0.49 4.22
N ARG A 22 -25.06 0.16 5.24
CA ARG A 22 -25.84 -0.48 6.28
C ARG A 22 -26.91 0.45 6.82
N TYR A 23 -27.94 -0.15 7.40
CA TYR A 23 -28.92 0.58 8.19
C TYR A 23 -28.34 0.88 9.58
N LEU A 24 -28.40 2.14 9.99
CA LEU A 24 -28.04 2.60 11.33
C LEU A 24 -29.30 3.09 12.05
N LEU A 25 -29.34 2.87 13.37
CA LEU A 25 -30.36 3.43 14.23
C LEU A 25 -30.00 4.88 14.52
N ASN A 26 -30.93 5.78 14.23
CA ASN A 26 -30.84 7.20 14.55
C ASN A 26 -32.06 7.55 15.43
N GLY A 27 -31.90 7.41 16.74
CA GLY A 27 -33.02 7.47 17.69
C GLY A 27 -34.00 6.33 17.45
N GLU A 28 -35.26 6.67 17.18
CA GLU A 28 -36.34 5.70 16.93
C GLU A 28 -36.48 5.31 15.45
N CYS A 29 -35.66 5.86 14.55
CA CYS A 29 -35.73 5.58 13.13
C CYS A 29 -34.50 4.82 12.61
N THR A 30 -34.73 3.91 11.67
CA THR A 30 -33.69 3.17 10.98
C THR A 30 -33.41 3.87 9.65
N GLN A 31 -32.20 4.38 9.46
CA GLN A 31 -31.80 5.12 8.25
C GLN A 31 -30.70 4.37 7.51
N TRP A 32 -30.75 4.40 6.18
CA TRP A 32 -29.69 3.84 5.36
C TRP A 32 -28.49 4.78 5.31
N HIS A 33 -27.29 4.22 5.48
CA HIS A 33 -26.03 4.92 5.29
C HIS A 33 -25.22 4.22 4.21
N ASP A 34 -24.94 4.95 3.12
CA ASP A 34 -24.12 4.46 2.03
C ASP A 34 -22.71 4.12 2.51
N GLY A 35 -22.25 2.94 2.12
CA GLY A 35 -20.85 2.56 2.29
C GLY A 35 -19.94 3.34 1.33
N PRO A 36 -18.62 3.24 1.52
CA PRO A 36 -17.64 3.98 0.73
C PRO A 36 -17.68 3.60 -0.75
N LEU A 37 -17.96 2.33 -1.12
CA LEU A 37 -18.10 1.93 -2.52
C LEU A 37 -19.35 2.55 -3.15
N THR A 38 -20.48 2.49 -2.43
CA THR A 38 -21.74 3.07 -2.91
C THR A 38 -21.62 4.57 -3.12
N ARG A 39 -21.02 5.29 -2.16
CA ARG A 39 -20.72 6.73 -2.32
C ARG A 39 -19.83 6.98 -3.53
N ALA A 40 -18.76 6.20 -3.70
CA ALA A 40 -17.87 6.36 -4.84
C ALA A 40 -18.59 6.20 -6.18
N VAL A 41 -19.49 5.21 -6.29
CA VAL A 41 -20.32 5.00 -7.47
C VAL A 41 -21.27 6.17 -7.70
N ARG A 42 -21.97 6.65 -6.67
CA ARG A 42 -22.90 7.79 -6.80
C ARG A 42 -22.20 9.10 -7.18
N GLU A 43 -21.00 9.32 -6.64
CA GLU A 43 -20.22 10.56 -6.84
C GLU A 43 -19.30 10.52 -8.07
N GLY A 44 -19.17 9.37 -8.75
CA GLY A 44 -18.19 9.21 -9.83
C GLY A 44 -16.74 9.37 -9.35
N ALA A 45 -16.47 8.93 -8.12
CA ALA A 45 -15.16 9.06 -7.48
C ALA A 45 -14.17 7.99 -7.94
N VAL A 46 -12.89 8.22 -7.61
CA VAL A 46 -11.89 7.15 -7.60
C VAL A 46 -12.07 6.36 -6.32
N PHE A 47 -12.41 5.08 -6.45
CA PHE A 47 -12.48 4.14 -5.35
C PHE A 47 -11.21 3.30 -5.30
N TYR A 48 -10.42 3.47 -4.23
CA TYR A 48 -9.12 2.82 -4.06
C TYR A 48 -9.18 1.79 -2.92
N LEU A 49 -9.03 0.51 -3.27
CA LEU A 49 -8.89 -0.60 -2.33
C LEU A 49 -7.41 -0.88 -2.10
N ASP A 50 -6.90 -0.45 -0.96
CA ASP A 50 -5.51 -0.66 -0.57
C ASP A 50 -5.34 -2.04 0.07
N GLU A 51 -4.34 -2.81 -0.37
CA GLU A 51 -4.05 -4.17 0.11
C GLU A 51 -5.22 -5.15 -0.06
N ILE A 52 -5.86 -5.17 -1.25
CA ILE A 52 -7.09 -5.95 -1.52
C ILE A 52 -7.00 -7.45 -1.16
N VAL A 53 -5.79 -8.01 -1.15
CA VAL A 53 -5.52 -9.41 -0.78
C VAL A 53 -5.78 -9.72 0.70
N GLU A 54 -5.77 -8.70 1.56
CA GLU A 54 -6.11 -8.84 2.98
C GLU A 54 -7.62 -8.85 3.22
N ALA A 55 -8.44 -8.45 2.24
CA ALA A 55 -9.88 -8.59 2.34
C ALA A 55 -10.32 -10.04 2.09
N ARG A 56 -11.41 -10.44 2.75
CA ARG A 56 -12.04 -11.73 2.47
C ARG A 56 -12.51 -11.84 1.03
N LYS A 57 -12.42 -13.07 0.50
CA LYS A 57 -12.74 -13.37 -0.90
C LYS A 57 -14.17 -13.00 -1.28
N ASP A 58 -15.14 -13.22 -0.40
CA ASP A 58 -16.54 -12.81 -0.58
C ASP A 58 -16.71 -11.29 -0.64
N THR A 59 -15.99 -10.53 0.17
CA THR A 59 -15.96 -9.05 0.11
C THR A 59 -15.43 -8.55 -1.23
N THR A 60 -14.37 -9.16 -1.78
CA THR A 60 -13.80 -8.75 -3.07
C THR A 60 -14.68 -9.06 -4.28
N VAL A 61 -15.70 -9.91 -4.17
CA VAL A 61 -16.59 -10.24 -5.30
C VAL A 61 -17.54 -9.09 -5.62
N VAL A 62 -17.84 -8.21 -4.65
CA VAL A 62 -18.73 -7.06 -4.82
C VAL A 62 -18.27 -6.12 -5.96
N ILE A 63 -16.97 -6.02 -6.21
CA ILE A 63 -16.44 -5.16 -7.27
C ILE A 63 -16.51 -5.79 -8.68
N HIS A 64 -16.88 -7.08 -8.80
CA HIS A 64 -16.93 -7.76 -10.10
C HIS A 64 -18.03 -7.19 -11.01
N SER A 65 -19.15 -6.75 -10.45
CA SER A 65 -20.24 -6.15 -11.24
C SER A 65 -19.90 -4.75 -11.76
N LEU A 66 -18.95 -4.07 -11.11
CA LEU A 66 -18.45 -2.75 -11.49
C LEU A 66 -17.34 -2.81 -12.56
N THR A 67 -16.81 -4.01 -12.84
CA THR A 67 -15.73 -4.24 -13.80
C THR A 67 -16.17 -5.01 -15.03
N ASP A 68 -17.43 -5.45 -15.08
CA ASP A 68 -18.04 -5.97 -16.31
C ASP A 68 -18.59 -4.84 -17.20
N HIS A 69 -19.03 -5.18 -18.41
CA HIS A 69 -19.57 -4.22 -19.39
C HIS A 69 -20.78 -3.43 -18.91
N ARG A 70 -21.52 -3.93 -17.90
CA ARG A 70 -22.70 -3.27 -17.33
C ARG A 70 -22.29 -2.25 -16.28
N ARG A 71 -21.16 -2.39 -15.58
CA ARG A 71 -20.72 -1.43 -14.55
C ARG A 71 -21.85 -1.04 -13.59
N GLU A 72 -22.55 -2.03 -13.04
CA GLU A 72 -23.71 -1.82 -12.16
C GLU A 72 -23.46 -2.38 -10.77
N LEU A 73 -23.78 -1.62 -9.72
CA LEU A 73 -23.74 -2.05 -8.33
C LEU A 73 -25.16 -2.35 -7.85
N PHE A 74 -25.41 -3.57 -7.37
CA PHE A 74 -26.69 -3.92 -6.77
C PHE A 74 -26.61 -3.85 -5.25
N ILE A 75 -27.47 -3.05 -4.63
CA ILE A 75 -27.59 -2.91 -3.18
C ILE A 75 -28.84 -3.69 -2.76
N GLU A 76 -28.65 -4.95 -2.42
CA GLU A 76 -29.75 -5.89 -2.10
C GLU A 76 -30.68 -5.35 -1.00
N ARG A 77 -30.10 -4.75 0.05
CA ARG A 77 -30.85 -4.21 1.20
C ARG A 77 -31.76 -3.02 0.85
N LEU A 78 -31.51 -2.35 -0.26
CA LEU A 78 -32.36 -1.28 -0.80
C LEU A 78 -33.20 -1.72 -2.00
N GLY A 79 -32.92 -2.89 -2.58
CA GLY A 79 -33.46 -3.28 -3.88
C GLY A 79 -33.02 -2.35 -5.02
N GLU A 80 -31.93 -1.62 -4.84
CA GLU A 80 -31.48 -0.55 -5.76
C GLU A 80 -30.33 -1.04 -6.66
N ARG A 81 -30.38 -0.66 -7.94
CA ARG A 81 -29.25 -0.83 -8.87
C ARG A 81 -28.68 0.53 -9.23
N LEU A 82 -27.40 0.71 -8.98
CA LEU A 82 -26.64 1.91 -9.34
C LEU A 82 -25.81 1.64 -10.58
N LYS A 83 -26.04 2.40 -11.65
CA LYS A 83 -25.13 2.43 -12.79
C LYS A 83 -23.93 3.30 -12.43
N ALA A 84 -22.73 2.74 -12.51
CA ALA A 84 -21.52 3.52 -12.29
C ALA A 84 -21.31 4.50 -13.45
N PRO A 85 -21.10 5.80 -13.14
CA PRO A 85 -20.87 6.82 -14.15
C PRO A 85 -19.48 6.66 -14.77
N ASP A 86 -19.23 7.31 -15.90
CA ASP A 86 -17.95 7.17 -16.62
C ASP A 86 -16.75 7.71 -15.84
N GLU A 87 -17.01 8.63 -14.91
CA GLU A 87 -16.02 9.21 -14.00
C GLU A 87 -15.56 8.24 -12.91
N PHE A 88 -16.39 7.24 -12.56
CA PHE A 88 -16.06 6.25 -11.54
C PHE A 88 -14.87 5.40 -11.98
N ILE A 89 -13.82 5.39 -11.17
CA ILE A 89 -12.61 4.59 -11.39
C ILE A 89 -12.42 3.65 -10.20
N LEU A 90 -12.25 2.37 -10.48
CA LEU A 90 -11.82 1.38 -9.49
C LEU A 90 -10.31 1.19 -9.58
N VAL A 91 -9.61 1.36 -8.46
CA VAL A 91 -8.18 1.11 -8.32
C VAL A 91 -7.98 0.12 -7.16
N VAL A 92 -7.09 -0.84 -7.33
CA VAL A 92 -6.73 -1.82 -6.30
C VAL A 92 -5.22 -1.90 -6.19
N SER A 93 -4.68 -2.07 -4.98
CA SER A 93 -3.26 -2.37 -4.75
C SER A 93 -3.10 -3.69 -4.02
N TYR A 94 -1.97 -4.36 -4.26
CA TYR A 94 -1.49 -5.47 -3.44
C TYR A 94 0.01 -5.69 -3.70
N ASN A 95 0.69 -6.31 -2.74
CA ASN A 95 2.10 -6.66 -2.86
C ASN A 95 2.22 -8.16 -3.24
N PRO A 96 2.61 -8.49 -4.48
CA PRO A 96 2.73 -9.90 -4.89
C PRO A 96 3.86 -10.60 -4.13
N GLY A 97 3.63 -11.86 -3.76
CA GLY A 97 4.65 -12.68 -3.08
C GLY A 97 4.83 -12.39 -1.58
N TYR A 98 4.02 -11.50 -1.02
CA TYR A 98 4.09 -11.15 0.40
C TYR A 98 3.37 -12.21 1.27
N GLN A 99 4.14 -12.83 2.18
CA GLN A 99 3.75 -13.58 3.39
C GLN A 99 2.79 -14.78 3.30
N ASN A 100 1.98 -14.98 2.25
CA ASN A 100 1.13 -16.17 2.13
C ASN A 100 0.77 -16.48 0.67
N ILE A 101 1.29 -17.59 0.13
CA ILE A 101 0.83 -18.18 -1.15
C ILE A 101 -0.70 -18.37 -1.17
N MET A 102 -1.34 -18.47 0.01
CA MET A 102 -2.78 -18.61 0.14
C MET A 102 -3.61 -17.33 -0.02
N LYS A 103 -2.98 -16.14 0.07
CA LYS A 103 -3.63 -14.82 -0.04
C LYS A 103 -3.31 -14.13 -1.38
N ASP A 104 -3.25 -14.88 -2.47
CA ASP A 104 -3.14 -14.28 -3.80
C ASP A 104 -4.50 -13.81 -4.36
N LEU A 105 -4.45 -12.77 -5.19
CA LEU A 105 -5.62 -12.31 -5.93
C LEU A 105 -6.04 -13.36 -6.97
N LYS A 106 -7.31 -13.81 -6.92
CA LYS A 106 -7.83 -14.82 -7.84
C LYS A 106 -7.63 -14.40 -9.31
N PRO A 107 -7.31 -15.34 -10.22
CA PRO A 107 -7.21 -15.05 -11.66
C PRO A 107 -8.44 -14.34 -12.23
N SER A 108 -9.64 -14.68 -11.75
CA SER A 108 -10.88 -14.03 -12.17
C SER A 108 -10.93 -12.54 -11.84
N THR A 109 -10.41 -12.11 -10.69
CA THR A 109 -10.32 -10.69 -10.35
C THR A 109 -9.20 -10.01 -11.15
N ARG A 110 -8.05 -10.67 -11.30
CA ARG A 110 -6.91 -10.13 -12.08
C ARG A 110 -7.26 -9.86 -13.54
N GLN A 111 -7.97 -10.78 -14.19
CA GLN A 111 -8.38 -10.66 -15.60
C GLN A 111 -9.46 -9.60 -15.87
N ARG A 112 -9.94 -8.90 -14.83
CA ARG A 112 -10.86 -7.76 -14.94
C ARG A 112 -10.15 -6.41 -14.83
N MET A 113 -8.84 -6.40 -14.61
CA MET A 113 -8.06 -5.20 -14.31
C MET A 113 -6.98 -4.96 -15.36
N VAL A 114 -6.59 -3.69 -15.51
CA VAL A 114 -5.32 -3.31 -16.12
C VAL A 114 -4.26 -3.29 -15.02
N CYS A 115 -3.14 -3.98 -15.22
CA CYS A 115 -2.08 -4.10 -14.22
C CYS A 115 -0.96 -3.09 -14.50
N ILE A 116 -0.53 -2.37 -13.46
CA ILE A 116 0.67 -1.54 -13.46
C ILE A 116 1.59 -2.12 -12.40
N GLU A 117 2.75 -2.62 -12.83
CA GLU A 117 3.76 -3.13 -11.91
C GLU A 117 4.67 -1.98 -11.45
N LEU A 118 4.79 -1.83 -10.13
CA LEU A 118 5.65 -0.83 -9.51
C LEU A 118 6.85 -1.53 -8.88
N GLY A 119 8.04 -1.26 -9.42
CA GLY A 119 9.31 -1.58 -8.78
C GLY A 119 9.82 -0.40 -7.94
N PHE A 120 10.97 -0.59 -7.31
CA PHE A 120 11.69 0.53 -6.70
C PHE A 120 12.12 1.53 -7.79
N PRO A 121 12.09 2.85 -7.50
CA PRO A 121 12.52 3.84 -8.47
C PRO A 121 14.00 3.67 -8.87
N PRO A 122 14.40 4.09 -10.08
CA PRO A 122 15.82 4.23 -10.44
C PRO A 122 16.56 5.10 -9.41
N PRO A 123 17.86 4.85 -9.15
CA PRO A 123 18.61 5.52 -8.08
C PRO A 123 18.53 7.05 -8.13
N ASP A 124 18.63 7.66 -9.31
CA ASP A 124 18.53 9.12 -9.47
C ASP A 124 17.16 9.67 -9.06
N ILE A 125 16.09 8.91 -9.30
CA ILE A 125 14.73 9.27 -8.92
C ILE A 125 14.52 9.04 -7.43
N GLU A 126 14.97 7.91 -6.89
CA GLU A 126 14.85 7.58 -5.46
C GLU A 126 15.61 8.58 -4.59
N LYS A 127 16.81 8.99 -5.02
CA LYS A 127 17.59 10.05 -4.39
C LYS A 127 16.81 11.36 -4.31
N ARG A 128 16.19 11.78 -5.43
CA ARG A 128 15.36 13.00 -5.48
C ARG A 128 14.15 12.90 -4.56
N ILE A 129 13.53 11.73 -4.47
CA ILE A 129 12.42 11.49 -3.53
C ILE A 129 12.92 11.70 -2.10
N ILE A 130 14.01 11.05 -1.71
CA ILE A 130 14.54 11.17 -0.34
C ILE A 130 14.89 12.61 0.00
N VAL A 131 15.59 13.34 -0.89
CA VAL A 131 15.94 14.75 -0.67
C VAL A 131 14.68 15.60 -0.51
N ASN A 132 13.66 15.40 -1.36
CA ASN A 132 12.44 16.20 -1.30
C ASN A 132 11.59 15.92 -0.04
N GLU A 133 11.50 14.66 0.37
CA GLU A 133 10.65 14.25 1.50
C GLU A 133 11.30 14.57 2.86
N SER A 134 12.63 14.48 2.96
CA SER A 134 13.34 14.62 4.24
C SER A 134 14.17 15.89 4.40
N GLY A 135 14.56 16.53 3.29
CA GLY A 135 15.41 17.74 3.30
C GLY A 135 16.89 17.49 3.61
N ILE A 136 17.37 16.24 3.61
CA ILE A 136 18.80 15.93 3.80
C ILE A 136 19.67 16.35 2.62
N ASP A 137 20.99 16.42 2.84
CA ASP A 137 21.97 16.67 1.79
C ASP A 137 21.97 15.56 0.72
N ALA A 138 22.26 15.96 -0.53
CA ALA A 138 22.23 15.07 -1.68
C ALA A 138 23.31 13.98 -1.63
N ALA A 139 24.45 14.19 -0.97
CA ALA A 139 25.45 13.13 -0.79
C ALA A 139 24.92 12.04 0.16
N LEU A 140 24.34 12.45 1.29
CA LEU A 140 23.75 11.51 2.26
C LEU A 140 22.59 10.71 1.65
N ALA A 141 21.75 11.35 0.83
CA ALA A 141 20.69 10.66 0.11
C ALA A 141 21.26 9.64 -0.90
N ASP A 142 22.40 9.93 -1.53
CA ASP A 142 23.09 9.00 -2.42
C ASP A 142 23.53 7.73 -1.68
N ASP A 143 24.13 7.91 -0.49
CA ASP A 143 24.61 6.81 0.34
C ASP A 143 23.45 5.93 0.84
N LEU A 144 22.32 6.55 1.22
CA LEU A 144 21.10 5.81 1.59
C LEU A 144 20.54 4.99 0.43
N VAL A 145 20.52 5.55 -0.80
CA VAL A 145 20.08 4.83 -2.00
C VAL A 145 21.01 3.66 -2.30
N ARG A 146 22.33 3.86 -2.26
CA ARG A 146 23.32 2.80 -2.49
C ARG A 146 23.18 1.67 -1.47
N LEU A 147 23.01 2.02 -0.19
CA LEU A 147 22.74 1.04 0.86
C LEU A 147 21.43 0.29 0.60
N GLY A 148 20.35 0.99 0.27
CA GLY A 148 19.06 0.38 -0.07
C GLY A 148 19.16 -0.59 -1.24
N GLN A 149 19.89 -0.21 -2.30
CA GLN A 149 20.15 -1.08 -3.45
C GLN A 149 20.95 -2.33 -3.07
N ALA A 150 22.00 -2.16 -2.26
CA ALA A 150 22.80 -3.29 -1.77
C ALA A 150 21.92 -4.26 -0.98
N ILE A 151 21.08 -3.77 -0.06
CA ILE A 151 20.16 -4.60 0.73
C ILE A 151 19.16 -5.34 -0.18
N ARG A 152 18.60 -4.68 -1.19
CA ARG A 152 17.62 -5.30 -2.12
C ARG A 152 18.22 -6.42 -2.98
N GLN A 153 19.53 -6.43 -3.18
CA GLN A 153 20.24 -7.47 -3.94
C GLN A 153 20.68 -8.65 -3.07
N LEU A 154 20.52 -8.56 -1.75
CA LEU A 154 20.88 -9.64 -0.85
C LEU A 154 19.86 -10.77 -0.94
N ASP A 155 20.33 -11.93 -1.38
CA ASP A 155 19.63 -13.20 -1.20
C ASP A 155 19.99 -13.77 0.18
N VAL A 156 19.42 -13.16 1.23
CA VAL A 156 19.64 -13.58 2.62
C VAL A 156 18.47 -14.48 3.06
N PRO A 157 18.75 -15.77 3.35
CA PRO A 157 17.75 -16.66 3.93
C PRO A 157 17.21 -16.06 5.23
N GLY A 158 15.89 -15.89 5.30
CA GLY A 158 15.21 -15.35 6.48
C GLY A 158 14.98 -13.83 6.49
N LEU A 159 15.29 -13.12 5.40
CA LEU A 159 14.83 -11.76 5.19
C LEU A 159 13.47 -11.80 4.47
N PRO A 160 12.34 -11.56 5.17
CA PRO A 160 11.01 -11.62 4.55
C PRO A 160 10.76 -10.45 3.59
N GLU A 161 11.53 -9.36 3.74
CA GLU A 161 11.34 -8.10 3.05
C GLU A 161 12.66 -7.47 2.65
N VAL A 162 12.61 -6.51 1.74
CA VAL A 162 13.77 -5.71 1.34
C VAL A 162 13.59 -4.24 1.74
N ALA A 163 14.69 -3.48 1.79
CA ALA A 163 14.65 -2.07 2.15
C ALA A 163 13.74 -1.25 1.22
N SER A 164 12.58 -0.83 1.73
CA SER A 164 11.65 0.03 0.99
C SER A 164 12.14 1.48 0.90
N THR A 165 11.66 2.23 -0.10
CA THR A 165 11.92 3.68 -0.17
C THR A 165 11.40 4.41 1.08
N ARG A 166 10.31 3.94 1.68
CA ARG A 166 9.77 4.47 2.94
C ARG A 166 10.78 4.37 4.09
N CYS A 167 11.47 3.24 4.21
CA CYS A 167 12.51 3.05 5.23
C CYS A 167 13.70 3.98 5.00
N LEU A 168 14.09 4.21 3.74
CA LEU A 168 15.17 5.16 3.41
C LEU A 168 14.78 6.60 3.78
N VAL A 169 13.54 7.01 3.47
CA VAL A 169 13.01 8.33 3.87
C VAL A 169 12.97 8.45 5.40
N ALA A 170 12.50 7.43 6.11
CA ALA A 170 12.48 7.44 7.57
C ALA A 170 13.89 7.55 8.18
N ALA A 171 14.89 6.87 7.62
CA ALA A 171 16.28 7.01 8.05
C ALA A 171 16.80 8.44 7.79
N ALA A 172 16.52 8.99 6.62
CA ALA A 172 16.88 10.36 6.26
C ALA A 172 16.27 11.39 7.23
N ASP A 173 14.97 11.25 7.55
CA ASP A 173 14.27 12.10 8.51
C ASP A 173 14.89 12.07 9.91
N LEU A 174 15.33 10.90 10.36
CA LEU A 174 15.99 10.76 11.66
C LEU A 174 17.35 11.45 11.66
N ILE A 175 18.13 11.30 10.58
CA ILE A 175 19.43 11.97 10.45
C ILE A 175 19.25 13.49 10.38
N GLN A 176 18.25 13.96 9.62
CA GLN A 176 17.92 15.39 9.53
C GLN A 176 17.57 15.98 10.91
N LYS A 177 16.96 15.18 11.79
CA LYS A 177 16.64 15.56 13.18
C LYS A 177 17.82 15.44 14.15
N GLY A 178 19.01 15.07 13.65
CA GLY A 178 20.26 15.03 14.41
C GLY A 178 20.59 13.66 15.02
N LEU A 179 19.87 12.60 14.65
CA LEU A 179 20.26 11.24 15.06
C LEU A 179 21.53 10.81 14.31
N ASP A 180 22.41 10.07 14.98
CA ASP A 180 23.59 9.50 14.33
C ASP A 180 23.17 8.62 13.13
N PRO A 181 23.84 8.71 11.96
CA PRO A 181 23.50 7.93 10.78
C PRO A 181 23.41 6.42 11.01
N LYS A 182 24.29 5.85 11.83
CA LYS A 182 24.28 4.40 12.10
C LYS A 182 23.07 4.02 12.93
N GLU A 183 22.72 4.84 13.92
CA GLU A 183 21.51 4.64 14.74
C GLU A 183 20.24 4.78 13.90
N ALA A 184 20.18 5.78 13.02
CA ALA A 184 19.05 6.00 12.11
C ALA A 184 18.86 4.83 11.13
N ILE A 185 19.94 4.37 10.49
CA ILE A 185 19.92 3.22 9.59
C ILE A 185 19.47 1.95 10.32
N ARG A 186 20.02 1.70 11.52
CA ARG A 186 19.63 0.55 12.33
C ARG A 186 18.13 0.61 12.66
N ALA A 187 17.64 1.76 13.12
CA ALA A 187 16.27 1.91 13.60
C ALA A 187 15.22 1.89 12.49
N ALA A 188 15.50 2.54 11.35
CA ALA A 188 14.51 2.74 10.29
C ALA A 188 14.63 1.78 9.11
N ILE A 189 15.83 1.20 8.88
CA ILE A 189 16.07 0.28 7.76
C ILE A 189 16.26 -1.13 8.27
N LEU A 190 17.21 -1.38 9.17
CA LEU A 190 17.63 -2.77 9.44
C LEU A 190 16.74 -3.51 10.42
N ALA A 191 16.42 -2.90 11.57
CA ALA A 191 15.57 -3.52 12.59
C ALA A 191 14.15 -3.84 12.08
N PRO A 192 13.52 -3.02 11.22
CA PRO A 192 12.23 -3.39 10.62
C PRO A 192 12.29 -4.58 9.66
N LEU A 193 13.45 -4.87 9.05
CA LEU A 193 13.57 -5.95 8.07
C LEU A 193 13.71 -7.34 8.72
N CYS A 194 14.28 -7.42 9.92
CA CYS A 194 14.53 -8.69 10.59
C CYS A 194 14.85 -8.48 12.08
N ASP A 195 14.38 -9.40 12.92
CA ASP A 195 14.70 -9.44 14.36
C ASP A 195 15.96 -10.28 14.69
N ASP A 196 16.54 -10.98 13.70
CA ASP A 196 17.73 -11.81 13.91
C ASP A 196 18.98 -10.96 14.12
N ALA A 197 19.45 -10.88 15.37
CA ALA A 197 20.60 -10.07 15.74
C ALA A 197 21.90 -10.37 14.94
N PRO A 198 22.27 -11.63 14.63
CA PRO A 198 23.35 -11.93 13.69
C PRO A 198 23.18 -11.29 12.31
N THR A 199 21.98 -11.36 11.73
CA THR A 199 21.66 -10.77 10.43
C THR A 199 21.73 -9.25 10.48
N ILE A 200 21.13 -8.61 11.49
CA ILE A 200 21.23 -7.16 11.70
C ILE A 200 22.70 -6.72 11.80
N ARG A 201 23.55 -7.47 12.53
CA ARG A 201 24.99 -7.14 12.62
C ARG A 201 25.70 -7.22 11.27
N ARG A 202 25.38 -8.21 10.43
CA ARG A 202 25.95 -8.32 9.08
C ARG A 202 25.53 -7.15 8.20
N LEU A 203 24.25 -6.78 8.26
CA LEU A 203 23.72 -5.64 7.53
C LEU A 203 24.32 -4.31 8.02
N MET A 204 24.56 -4.17 9.32
CA MET A 204 25.27 -3.00 9.88
C MET A 204 26.71 -2.90 9.37
N ASN A 205 27.46 -4.00 9.35
CA ASN A 205 28.83 -4.00 8.81
C ASN A 205 28.86 -3.60 7.33
N MET A 206 27.81 -3.92 6.57
CA MET A 206 27.65 -3.46 5.19
C MET A 206 27.30 -1.96 5.15
N ALA A 207 26.41 -1.47 6.03
CA ALA A 207 26.10 -0.05 6.12
C ALA A 207 27.34 0.80 6.45
N ASP A 208 28.26 0.28 7.26
CA ASP A 208 29.52 0.94 7.59
C ASP A 208 30.41 1.23 6.37
N THR A 209 30.27 0.50 5.25
CA THR A 209 31.05 0.80 4.04
C THR A 209 30.54 2.02 3.28
N TYR A 210 29.31 2.46 3.58
CA TYR A 210 28.69 3.64 2.96
C TYR A 210 28.76 4.86 3.88
N PHE A 211 28.69 4.65 5.20
CA PHE A 211 28.68 5.73 6.20
C PHE A 211 29.94 5.70 7.08
N ALA A 212 31.08 5.31 6.49
CA ALA A 212 32.37 5.31 7.18
C ALA A 212 32.71 6.72 7.65
N THR A 213 32.92 6.84 8.96
CA THR A 213 33.33 8.08 9.64
C THR A 213 34.80 8.37 9.37
#